data_AF-A0A7T0G3N3-F1
#
_entry.id   AF-A0A7T0G3N3-F1
#
_cell.length_a   1.000
_cell.length_b   1.000
_cell.length_c   1.000
_cell.angle_alpha   90.00
_cell.angle_beta   90.00
_cell.angle_gamma   90.00
#
_symmetry.space_group_name_H-M   'P 1'
#
loop_
_entity.id
_entity.type
_entity.pdbx_description
1 polymer ?
#
loop_
_entity_poly.entity_id
_entity_poly.type
_entity_poly.pdbx_seq_one_letter_code
_entity_poly.pdbx_strand_id
1 'polypeptide(L)' 'MIYRLKVVFVDNEEMILENTEKHGFSDDLELFEITTSDEVLVIPLKQIKYISCDAKIFKQ' A
#
# COMPACT_ATOMS: atom_id res chain seq x y z
N MET A 1 -6.39 -7.30 -9.97
CA MET A 1 -5.30 -6.74 -10.78
C MET A 1 -4.13 -6.61 -9.84
N ILE A 2 -3.01 -7.29 -10.10
CA ILE A 2 -1.83 -7.21 -9.24
C ILE A 2 -1.03 -5.99 -9.71
N TYR A 3 -0.62 -5.15 -8.76
CA TYR A 3 0.19 -3.96 -9.04
C TYR A 3 1.22 -3.74 -7.94
N ARG A 4 2.19 -2.89 -8.28
CA ARG A 4 3.24 -2.48 -7.38
C ARG A 4 2.80 -1.25 -6.59
N LEU A 5 2.90 -1.34 -5.27
CA LEU A 5 2.57 -0.26 -4.35
C LEU A 5 3.82 0.11 -3.56
N LYS A 6 4.14 1.40 -3.52
CA LYS A 6 5.20 1.96 -2.69
C LYS A 6 4.57 2.84 -1.61
N VAL A 7 4.87 2.53 -0.36
CA VAL A 7 4.51 3.33 0.80
C VAL A 7 5.79 3.98 1.34
N VAL A 8 5.77 5.29 1.50
CA VAL A 8 6.89 6.03 2.10
C VAL A 8 6.43 6.55 3.45
N PHE A 9 7.20 6.23 4.48
CA PHE A 9 6.90 6.59 5.86
C PHE A 9 7.45 7.99 6.21
N VAL A 10 6.98 8.54 7.33
CA VAL A 10 7.37 9.88 7.80
C VAL A 10 8.85 9.99 8.16
N ASP A 11 9.49 8.88 8.52
CA ASP A 11 10.94 8.76 8.75
C ASP A 11 11.75 8.59 7.45
N ASN A 12 11.07 8.56 6.29
CA ASN A 12 11.61 8.30 4.95
C ASN A 12 12.01 6.85 4.68
N GLU A 13 11.65 5.89 5.53
CA GLU A 13 11.70 4.48 5.14
C GLU A 13 10.71 4.19 4.01
N GLU A 14 11.04 3.20 3.19
CA GLU A 14 10.25 2.82 2.03
C GLU A 14 9.85 1.34 2.12
N MET A 15 8.56 1.08 1.97
CA MET A 15 8.02 -0.27 1.81
C MET A 15 7.53 -0.42 0.37
N ILE A 16 8.01 -1.48 -0.30
CA ILE A 16 7.66 -1.80 -1.68
C ILE A 16 6.96 -3.14 -1.69
N LEU A 17 5.73 -3.17 -2.21
CA LEU A 17 4.90 -4.35 -2.33
C LEU A 17 4.66 -4.63 -3.82
N GLU A 18 5.23 -5.73 -4.33
CA GLU A 18 5.16 -6.09 -5.76
C GLU A 18 3.85 -6.83 -6.12
N ASN A 19 3.19 -7.42 -5.12
CA ASN A 19 2.03 -8.31 -5.28
C ASN A 19 0.75 -7.73 -4.64
N THR A 20 0.53 -6.42 -4.74
CA THR A 20 -0.66 -5.80 -4.16
C THR A 20 -1.89 -6.11 -5.00
N GLU A 21 -2.94 -6.64 -4.38
CA GLU A 21 -4.23 -6.93 -5.04
C GLU A 21 -5.24 -5.79 -4.82
N LYS A 22 -5.23 -5.21 -3.62
CA LYS A 22 -6.13 -4.13 -3.19
C LYS A 22 -5.45 -3.25 -2.14
N HIS A 23 -5.75 -1.96 -2.16
CA HIS A 23 -5.49 -1.06 -1.03
C HIS A 23 -6.72 -0.19 -0.76
N GLY A 24 -6.86 0.28 0.47
CA GLY A 24 -7.98 1.13 0.88
C GLY A 24 -7.64 1.97 2.10
N PHE A 25 -8.35 3.08 2.23
CA PHE A 25 -8.29 3.95 3.39
C PHE A 25 -9.56 3.73 4.21
N SER A 26 -9.38 3.53 5.52
CA SER A 26 -10.47 3.54 6.49
C SER A 26 -10.45 4.88 7.20
N ASP A 27 -11.35 5.78 6.80
CA ASP A 27 -11.43 7.14 7.34
C ASP A 27 -11.82 7.13 8.82
N ASP A 28 -12.70 6.20 9.24
CA ASP A 28 -13.14 6.08 10.62
C ASP A 28 -12.01 5.59 11.55
N LEU A 29 -11.12 4.73 11.03
CA LEU A 29 -10.04 4.11 11.82
C LEU A 29 -8.69 4.81 11.64
N GLU A 30 -8.58 5.75 10.70
CA GLU A 30 -7.31 6.36 10.26
C GLU A 30 -6.26 5.30 9.86
N LEU A 31 -6.67 4.27 9.12
CA LEU A 31 -5.82 3.15 8.69
C LEU A 31 -5.71 3.05 7.16
N PHE A 32 -4.55 2.60 6.71
CA PHE A 32 -4.30 2.15 5.34
C PHE A 32 -4.21 0.62 5.33
N GLU A 33 -5.15 0.00 4.64
CA GLU A 33 -5.24 -1.45 4.51
C GLU A 33 -4.72 -1.85 3.14
N ILE A 34 -3.83 -2.84 3.11
CA ILE A 34 -3.24 -3.37 1.87
C ILE A 34 -3.41 -4.89 1.90
N THR A 35 -4.04 -5.43 0.87
CA THR A 35 -4.15 -6.87 0.66
C THR A 35 -3.17 -7.27 -0.43
N THR A 36 -2.21 -8.13 -0.10
CA THR A 36 -1.33 -8.80 -1.04
C THR A 36 -1.81 -10.24 -1.24
N SER A 37 -1.16 -10.97 -2.15
CA SER A 37 -1.46 -12.40 -2.35
C SER A 37 -1.07 -13.29 -1.16
N ASP A 38 -0.22 -12.81 -0.26
CA ASP A 38 0.29 -13.57 0.88
C ASP A 38 -0.35 -13.15 2.21
N GLU A 39 -0.64 -11.86 2.37
CA GLU A 39 -1.05 -11.30 3.65
C GLU A 39 -1.87 -10.00 3.55
N VAL A 40 -2.39 -9.56 4.70
CA VAL A 40 -3.05 -8.26 4.87
C VAL A 40 -2.22 -7.40 5.80
N LEU A 41 -1.79 -6.25 5.29
CA LEU A 41 -1.02 -5.24 6.01
C LEU A 41 -1.94 -4.09 6.40
N VAL A 42 -1.74 -3.57 7.62
CA VAL A 42 -2.50 -2.44 8.15
C VAL A 42 -1.52 -1.42 8.72
N ILE A 43 -1.57 -0.20 8.19
CA ILE A 43 -0.62 0.88 8.52
C ILE A 43 -1.40 2.10 8.99
N PRO A 44 -1.09 2.70 10.16
CA PRO A 44 -1.70 3.96 10.58
C PRO A 44 -1.37 5.10 9.63
N LEU A 45 -2.36 5.90 9.21
CA LEU A 45 -2.15 6.99 8.25
C LEU A 45 -1.14 8.04 8.74
N LYS A 46 -1.04 8.24 10.05
CA LYS A 46 -0.07 9.16 10.68
C LYS A 46 1.40 8.77 10.44
N GLN A 47 1.66 7.51 10.09
CA GLN A 47 3.01 7.04 9.79
C GLN A 47 3.36 7.18 8.30
N ILE A 48 2.37 7.44 7.45
CA ILE A 48 2.54 7.51 5.99
C ILE A 48 2.80 8.94 5.58
N LYS A 49 3.89 9.15 4.84
CA LYS A 49 4.21 10.43 4.20
C LYS A 49 3.52 10.57 2.85
N TYR A 50 3.65 9.56 2.00
CA TYR A 50 2.92 9.47 0.74
C TYR A 50 2.90 8.03 0.22
N ILE A 51 1.98 7.77 -0.72
CA ILE A 51 1.82 6.49 -1.39
C ILE A 51 1.98 6.72 -2.89
N SER A 52 2.67 5.79 -3.56
CA SER A 52 2.79 5.77 -5.02
C SER A 52 2.37 4.40 -5.53
N CYS A 53 1.39 4.38 -6.44
CA CYS A 53 0.90 3.17 -7.08
C CYS A 53 1.42 3.16 -8.53
N ASP A 54 2.31 2.22 -8.85
CA ASP A 54 2.67 1.98 -10.24
C ASP A 54 1.64 1.03 -10.84
N ALA A 55 0.61 1.62 -11.41
CA ALA A 55 -0.49 0.92 -12.08
C ALA A 55 -0.06 0.29 -13.42
N LYS A 56 1.24 0.03 -13.65
CA LYS A 56 1.66 -0.92 -14.67
C LYS A 56 1.00 -2.27 -14.38
N ILE A 57 -0.14 -2.45 -15.02
CA ILE A 57 -0.82 -3.71 -15.19
C ILE A 57 0.26 -4.65 -15.71
N PHE A 58 0.68 -5.61 -14.90
CA PHE A 58 1.31 -6.80 -15.44
C PHE A 58 0.23 -7.44 -16.32
N LYS A 59 0.19 -7.04 -17.60
CA LYS A 59 -0.67 -7.65 -18.61
C LYS A 59 -0.36 -9.12 -18.57
N GLN A 60 -1.37 -9.92 -18.26
CA GLN A 60 -1.32 -11.36 -18.37
C GLN A 60 -1.10 -11.74 -19.84
#